data_AF-A0AAD9UPW7-F1
#
_entry.id   AF-A0AAD9UPW7-F1
#
_cell.length_a   1.000
_cell.length_b   1.000
_cell.length_c   1.000
_cell.angle_alpha   90.00
_cell.angle_beta   90.00
_cell.angle_gamma   90.00
#
_symmetry.space_group_name_H-M   'P 1'
#
loop_
_entity.id
_entity.type
_entity.pdbx_description
1 polymer ?
#
loop_
_entity_poly.entity_id
_entity_poly.type
_entity_poly.pdbx_seq_one_letter_code
_entity_poly.pdbx_strand_id
1 'polypeptide(L)'
;MFVYNGVVCNKINLGISLFGHLNLVSGNETEKEVCYKIFITNHQEIGPMDSLDLHELEDEDDNDPFFLEWHEKMQMFHPKNILSFDIGPKTSEVFYETVKKEQVKIRGMFFTLSKDEEMNIVLMIKSPSGEILYKKDAADGIFSIDVKHPGEYEFHISNGNWLTPVGVTLAVGLDTHSVLQSKHLQNTNQRLQKLKDNVDSVYAQFKHIWIHNNRQMQVSRQAQRNLLIYALVQFLVITTCSLMCIVYVKRLVSNKRML
;
A
#
# COMPACT_ATOMS: atom_id res chain seq x y z
N MET A 1 17.43 -36.05 15.43
CA MET A 1 17.63 -35.00 14.42
C MET A 1 19.02 -34.43 14.67
N PHE A 2 19.97 -34.67 13.78
CA PHE A 2 21.34 -34.16 13.94
C PHE A 2 21.70 -33.36 12.69
N VAL A 3 22.29 -32.18 12.90
CA VAL A 3 22.75 -31.29 11.83
C VAL A 3 24.25 -31.09 12.01
N TYR A 4 25.03 -31.45 11.00
CA TYR A 4 26.43 -31.05 10.86
C TYR A 4 26.66 -30.73 9.38
N ASN A 5 27.25 -29.56 9.08
CA ASN A 5 27.55 -29.09 7.72
C ASN A 5 26.38 -29.11 6.71
N GLY A 6 25.22 -28.57 7.10
CA GLY A 6 24.15 -28.24 6.16
C GLY A 6 23.40 -29.42 5.54
N VAL A 7 23.59 -30.64 6.03
CA VAL A 7 22.82 -31.82 5.61
C VAL A 7 21.79 -32.17 6.68
N VAL A 8 20.51 -32.23 6.29
CA VAL A 8 19.40 -32.66 7.15
C VAL A 8 18.93 -34.04 6.69
N CYS A 9 19.24 -35.08 7.46
CA CYS A 9 18.72 -36.43 7.23
C CYS A 9 17.46 -36.66 8.07
N ASN A 10 16.37 -37.07 7.42
CA ASN A 10 15.12 -37.45 8.09
C ASN A 10 14.84 -38.95 7.85
N LYS A 11 14.60 -39.70 8.94
CA LYS A 11 14.38 -41.14 8.90
C LYS A 11 12.90 -41.39 8.61
N ILE A 12 12.57 -41.90 7.42
CA ILE A 12 11.20 -42.24 7.05
C ILE A 12 11.11 -43.77 6.96
N ASN A 13 10.25 -44.37 7.79
CA ASN A 13 9.98 -45.79 7.81
C ASN A 13 8.75 -46.05 6.91
N LEU A 14 8.94 -46.71 5.77
CA LEU A 14 7.87 -47.06 4.83
C LEU A 14 7.52 -48.53 4.98
N GLY A 15 6.48 -48.83 5.77
CA GLY A 15 5.83 -50.12 5.79
C GLY A 15 4.60 -50.10 4.89
N ILE A 16 4.67 -50.73 3.71
CA ILE A 16 3.50 -51.14 2.93
C ILE A 16 3.69 -52.60 2.52
N SER A 17 2.89 -53.46 3.13
CA SER A 17 2.71 -54.88 2.79
C SER A 17 1.52 -55.00 1.85
N LEU A 18 1.69 -55.67 0.69
CA LEU A 18 0.60 -56.37 -0.03
C LEU A 18 1.18 -57.20 -1.20
N PHE A 19 0.96 -58.53 -1.12
CA PHE A 19 1.15 -59.61 -2.12
C PHE A 19 2.59 -59.93 -2.56
N GLY A 20 3.10 -61.17 -2.63
CA GLY A 20 2.47 -62.49 -2.60
C GLY A 20 3.03 -63.35 -3.75
N HIS A 21 4.03 -64.18 -3.45
CA HIS A 21 4.62 -65.27 -4.26
C HIS A 21 5.46 -64.95 -5.52
N LEU A 22 6.79 -64.88 -5.36
CA LEU A 22 7.75 -65.79 -6.01
C LEU A 22 9.13 -65.70 -5.31
N ASN A 23 9.67 -66.85 -4.90
CA ASN A 23 10.93 -66.99 -4.16
C ASN A 23 12.15 -66.76 -5.06
N LEU A 24 13.15 -66.00 -4.55
CA LEU A 24 14.59 -66.25 -4.76
C LEU A 24 15.43 -65.46 -3.74
N VAL A 25 15.87 -66.19 -2.70
CA VAL A 25 17.21 -66.21 -2.07
C VAL A 25 17.88 -64.87 -1.68
N SER A 26 17.91 -64.67 -0.34
CA SER A 26 19.04 -64.24 0.52
C SER A 26 20.02 -63.16 0.06
N GLY A 27 20.09 -62.07 0.83
CA GLY A 27 21.30 -61.25 0.94
C GLY A 27 21.08 -59.77 1.24
N ASN A 28 21.26 -59.40 2.51
CA ASN A 28 21.58 -58.07 3.07
C ASN A 28 20.75 -56.84 2.68
N GLU A 29 20.11 -56.27 3.71
CA GLU A 29 19.69 -54.87 3.80
C GLU A 29 20.80 -53.94 3.30
N THR A 30 20.51 -53.19 2.24
CA THR A 30 21.30 -52.01 1.88
C THR A 30 20.41 -50.79 2.01
N GLU A 31 20.59 -50.12 3.14
CA GLU A 31 20.13 -48.77 3.46
C GLU A 31 20.60 -47.84 2.33
N LYS A 32 19.68 -47.41 1.46
CA LYS A 32 19.99 -46.44 0.40
C LYS A 32 19.67 -45.04 0.91
N GLU A 33 20.70 -44.35 1.37
CA GLU A 33 20.65 -42.90 1.59
C GLU A 33 20.52 -42.19 0.23
N VAL A 34 19.36 -41.56 0.00
CA VAL A 34 19.15 -40.68 -1.16
C VAL A 34 19.59 -39.27 -0.75
N CYS A 35 20.85 -38.95 -1.03
CA CYS A 35 21.43 -37.65 -0.77
C CYS A 35 21.27 -36.77 -2.01
N TYR A 36 20.36 -35.79 -1.97
CA TYR A 36 20.22 -34.79 -3.05
C TYR A 36 21.25 -33.68 -2.84
N LYS A 37 22.14 -33.50 -3.81
CA LYS A 37 23.12 -32.42 -3.85
C LYS A 37 22.43 -31.16 -4.40
N ILE A 38 22.02 -30.26 -3.52
CA ILE A 38 21.50 -28.94 -3.92
C ILE A 38 22.71 -28.12 -4.38
N PHE A 39 22.83 -27.93 -5.69
CA PHE A 39 23.72 -26.92 -6.26
C PHE A 39 23.14 -25.54 -5.92
N ILE A 40 23.78 -24.82 -4.99
CA ILE A 40 23.47 -23.41 -4.73
C ILE A 40 24.20 -22.61 -5.82
N THR A 41 23.49 -22.27 -6.90
CA THR A 41 23.93 -21.25 -7.84
C THR A 41 23.81 -19.87 -7.20
N ASN A 42 24.77 -19.01 -7.53
CA ASN A 42 24.98 -17.64 -7.07
C ASN A 42 23.73 -16.88 -6.59
N HIS A 43 23.92 -16.18 -5.47
CA HIS A 43 22.98 -15.34 -4.75
C HIS A 43 22.42 -14.23 -5.65
N GLN A 44 21.33 -14.49 -6.36
CA GLN A 44 20.42 -13.42 -6.79
C GLN A 44 19.53 -13.13 -5.60
N GLU A 45 19.54 -11.89 -5.09
CA GLU A 45 18.69 -11.49 -3.98
C GLU A 45 17.22 -11.61 -4.39
N ILE A 46 16.60 -12.71 -4.00
CA ILE A 46 15.17 -12.91 -4.15
C ILE A 46 14.49 -12.13 -3.01
N GLY A 47 14.44 -10.81 -3.16
CA GLY A 47 13.66 -9.89 -2.32
C GLY A 47 12.41 -9.40 -3.05
N PRO A 48 11.41 -8.86 -2.34
CA PRO A 48 10.36 -8.06 -2.99
C PRO A 48 11.04 -6.90 -3.75
N MET A 49 10.54 -6.57 -4.96
CA MET A 49 11.02 -5.37 -5.66
C MET A 49 10.80 -4.16 -4.76
N ASP A 50 11.81 -3.30 -4.66
CA ASP A 50 11.74 -2.08 -3.87
C ASP A 50 10.74 -1.12 -4.54
N SER A 51 9.77 -0.64 -3.76
CA SER A 51 8.75 0.30 -4.24
C SER A 51 9.32 1.67 -4.59
N LEU A 52 10.56 1.97 -4.17
CA LEU A 52 11.26 3.21 -4.48
C LEU A 52 11.71 3.30 -5.94
N ASP A 53 11.82 2.18 -6.66
CA ASP A 53 12.18 2.16 -8.08
C ASP A 53 10.96 2.41 -9.00
N LEU A 54 9.75 2.59 -8.44
CA LEU A 54 8.49 2.65 -9.20
C LEU A 54 7.97 4.08 -9.47
N HIS A 55 8.63 5.15 -9.02
CA HIS A 55 8.18 6.53 -9.28
C HIS A 55 9.31 7.45 -9.74
N GLU A 56 9.74 7.29 -10.99
CA GLU A 56 10.39 8.35 -11.79
C GLU A 56 9.54 8.67 -13.05
N LEU A 57 8.23 8.49 -12.99
CA LEU A 57 7.33 8.80 -14.09
C LEU A 57 6.12 9.58 -13.58
N GLU A 58 6.28 10.89 -13.53
CA GLU A 58 5.34 11.91 -14.03
C GLU A 58 5.94 13.27 -13.66
N ASP A 59 6.61 13.92 -14.61
CA ASP A 59 6.93 15.33 -14.54
C ASP A 59 5.59 16.09 -14.52
N GLU A 60 4.99 16.25 -13.33
CA GLU A 60 3.91 17.21 -13.13
C GLU A 60 4.44 18.59 -13.54
N ASP A 61 3.75 19.22 -14.48
CA ASP A 61 4.13 20.50 -15.08
C ASP A 61 4.42 21.55 -14.00
N ASP A 62 5.71 21.85 -13.78
CA ASP A 62 6.24 22.87 -12.85
C ASP A 62 5.63 24.28 -13.07
N ASN A 63 4.79 24.46 -14.10
CA ASN A 63 4.14 25.71 -14.46
C ASN A 63 2.70 25.88 -13.97
N ASP A 64 2.12 24.98 -13.15
CA ASP A 64 0.81 25.27 -12.54
C ASP A 64 0.91 26.58 -11.72
N PRO A 65 0.10 27.62 -12.05
CA PRO A 65 0.09 28.87 -11.30
C PRO A 65 -0.12 28.69 -9.79
N PHE A 66 -0.86 27.64 -9.38
CA PHE A 66 -1.07 27.32 -7.98
C PHE A 66 0.22 26.86 -7.29
N PHE A 67 0.99 25.95 -7.92
CA PHE A 67 2.24 25.44 -7.34
C PHE A 67 3.31 26.52 -7.26
N LEU A 68 3.34 27.45 -8.22
CA LEU A 68 4.24 28.60 -8.17
C LEU A 68 3.86 29.56 -7.04
N GLU A 69 2.56 29.89 -6.89
CA GLU A 69 2.06 30.72 -5.78
C GLU A 69 2.33 30.05 -4.42
N TRP A 70 2.20 28.73 -4.34
CA TRP A 70 2.56 27.94 -3.18
C TRP A 70 4.04 28.07 -2.85
N HIS A 71 4.92 27.84 -3.81
CA HIS A 71 6.37 27.91 -3.58
C HIS A 71 6.80 29.29 -3.06
N GLU A 72 6.24 30.37 -3.61
CA GLU A 72 6.55 31.75 -3.22
C GLU A 72 6.00 32.10 -1.83
N LYS A 73 4.72 31.82 -1.55
CA LYS A 73 4.05 32.30 -0.33
C LYS A 73 4.25 31.38 0.87
N MET A 74 4.46 30.08 0.62
CA MET A 74 4.54 29.05 1.67
C MET A 74 5.96 28.57 1.99
N GLN A 75 6.99 29.29 1.55
CA GLN A 75 8.36 28.95 1.92
C GLN A 75 8.52 28.96 3.45
N MET A 76 8.97 27.83 4.01
CA MET A 76 9.12 27.63 5.47
C MET A 76 7.81 27.76 6.27
N PHE A 77 6.65 27.64 5.62
CA PHE A 77 5.36 27.64 6.29
C PHE A 77 5.20 26.39 7.17
N HIS A 78 4.83 26.62 8.44
CA HIS A 78 4.47 25.56 9.37
C HIS A 78 3.02 25.82 9.82
N PRO A 79 2.06 24.99 9.39
CA PRO A 79 0.69 25.15 9.83
C PRO A 79 0.61 24.87 11.33
N LYS A 80 0.07 25.82 12.08
CA LYS A 80 -0.18 25.68 13.51
C LYS A 80 -1.50 24.95 13.74
N ASN A 81 -2.51 25.32 12.95
CA ASN A 81 -3.86 24.79 13.01
C ASN A 81 -4.27 24.32 11.62
N ILE A 82 -4.80 23.10 11.53
CA ILE A 82 -5.44 22.55 10.34
C ILE A 82 -6.83 22.10 10.78
N LEU A 83 -7.86 22.62 10.13
CA LEU A 83 -9.25 22.37 10.46
C LEU A 83 -9.98 21.93 9.20
N SER A 84 -10.65 20.80 9.24
CA SER A 84 -11.53 20.31 8.18
C SER A 84 -12.95 20.25 8.73
N PHE A 85 -13.88 20.93 8.07
CA PHE A 85 -15.27 21.02 8.51
C PHE A 85 -16.20 21.23 7.31
N ASP A 86 -17.47 20.89 7.49
CA ASP A 86 -18.51 21.06 6.46
C ASP A 86 -19.33 22.32 6.74
N ILE A 87 -19.53 23.14 5.72
CA ILE A 87 -20.36 24.35 5.80
C ILE A 87 -21.69 24.05 5.11
N GLY A 88 -22.79 24.26 5.83
CA GLY A 88 -24.13 24.11 5.28
C GLY A 88 -24.45 25.10 4.14
N PRO A 89 -25.58 24.92 3.44
CA PRO A 89 -26.01 25.83 2.39
C PRO A 89 -26.35 27.22 2.95
N LYS A 90 -25.82 28.28 2.34
CA LYS A 90 -25.97 29.67 2.78
C LYS A 90 -25.59 29.96 4.24
N THR A 91 -24.75 29.13 4.84
CA THR A 91 -24.21 29.38 6.17
C THR A 91 -22.78 29.92 6.10
N SER A 92 -22.34 30.53 7.20
CA SER A 92 -20.98 31.01 7.36
C SER A 92 -20.43 30.56 8.70
N GLU A 93 -19.17 30.15 8.70
CA GLU A 93 -18.41 29.82 9.90
C GLU A 93 -17.35 30.88 10.15
N VAL A 94 -17.08 31.16 11.43
CA VAL A 94 -16.11 32.17 11.84
C VAL A 94 -15.09 31.55 12.79
N PHE A 95 -13.82 31.68 12.43
CA PHE A 95 -12.69 31.23 13.25
C PHE A 95 -11.89 32.42 13.74
N TYR A 96 -11.29 32.27 14.92
CA TYR A 96 -10.53 33.33 15.57
C TYR A 96 -9.09 32.87 15.81
N GLU A 97 -8.11 33.69 15.43
CA GLU A 97 -6.70 33.47 15.75
C GLU A 97 -6.14 34.66 16.52
N THR A 98 -5.59 34.40 17.70
CA THR A 98 -4.97 35.44 18.53
C THR A 98 -3.49 35.61 18.22
N VAL A 99 -3.11 36.80 17.74
CA VAL A 99 -1.72 37.19 17.47
C VAL A 99 -1.17 37.98 18.66
N LYS A 100 -0.11 37.45 19.31
CA LYS A 100 0.49 38.05 20.51
C LYS A 100 1.65 39.03 20.25
N LYS A 101 2.29 38.94 19.08
CA LYS A 101 3.46 39.75 18.71
C LYS A 101 3.11 40.71 17.59
N GLU A 102 3.71 41.89 17.59
CA GLU A 102 3.59 42.85 16.50
C GLU A 102 4.43 42.40 15.30
N GLN A 103 4.04 42.83 14.09
CA GLN A 103 4.76 42.57 12.83
C GLN A 103 4.97 41.08 12.51
N VAL A 104 3.90 40.29 12.61
CA VAL A 104 3.92 38.86 12.27
C VAL A 104 3.21 38.64 10.94
N LYS A 105 3.67 37.68 10.15
CA LYS A 105 2.96 37.25 8.95
C LYS A 105 2.02 36.09 9.27
N ILE A 106 0.73 36.26 8.98
CA ILE A 106 -0.26 35.17 8.96
C ILE A 106 -0.23 34.57 7.56
N ARG A 107 0.00 33.26 7.49
CA ARG A 107 -0.03 32.52 6.23
C ARG A 107 -0.98 31.36 6.34
N GLY A 108 -1.60 30.98 5.23
CA GLY A 108 -2.52 29.87 5.23
C GLY A 108 -3.06 29.54 3.86
N MET A 109 -3.67 28.37 3.78
CA MET A 109 -4.35 27.88 2.60
C MET A 109 -5.74 27.43 2.99
N PHE A 110 -6.63 27.47 2.01
CA PHE A 110 -7.90 26.78 2.08
C PHE A 110 -8.11 26.02 0.78
N PHE A 111 -8.82 24.90 0.87
CA PHE A 111 -9.26 24.14 -0.29
C PHE A 111 -10.53 23.37 0.04
N THR A 112 -11.35 23.17 -0.98
CA THR A 112 -12.53 22.32 -0.94
C THR A 112 -12.21 20.91 -1.46
N LEU A 113 -13.09 19.96 -1.16
CA LEU A 113 -12.94 18.57 -1.61
C LEU A 113 -13.03 18.40 -3.14
N SER A 114 -13.68 19.33 -3.85
CA SER A 114 -13.68 19.39 -5.33
C SER A 114 -13.30 20.78 -5.81
N LYS A 115 -12.70 20.83 -7.00
CA LYS A 115 -12.36 22.07 -7.73
C LYS A 115 -13.51 22.59 -8.60
N ASP A 116 -14.70 21.99 -8.53
CA ASP A 116 -15.86 22.44 -9.28
C ASP A 116 -16.26 23.86 -8.86
N GLU A 117 -16.58 24.73 -9.85
CA GLU A 117 -17.02 26.11 -9.59
C GLU A 117 -18.28 26.17 -8.70
N GLU A 118 -19.07 25.10 -8.69
CA GLU A 118 -20.25 24.93 -7.85
C GLU A 118 -19.93 24.74 -6.36
N MET A 119 -18.65 24.60 -5.97
CA MET A 119 -18.23 24.48 -4.56
C MET A 119 -17.33 25.63 -4.10
N ASN A 120 -17.33 26.76 -4.81
CA ASN A 120 -16.59 27.95 -4.39
C ASN A 120 -17.02 28.46 -3.01
N ILE A 121 -16.04 28.89 -2.23
CA ILE A 121 -16.26 29.52 -0.92
C ILE A 121 -15.65 30.92 -0.90
N VAL A 122 -16.30 31.81 -0.13
CA VAL A 122 -15.76 33.15 0.11
C VAL A 122 -15.04 33.15 1.44
N LEU A 123 -13.71 33.28 1.39
CA LEU A 123 -12.85 33.53 2.54
C LEU A 123 -12.66 35.04 2.72
N MET A 124 -12.95 35.54 3.91
CA MET A 124 -12.70 36.93 4.31
C MET A 124 -11.96 36.98 5.64
N ILE A 125 -10.86 37.71 5.68
CA ILE A 125 -10.03 37.86 6.88
C ILE A 125 -10.16 39.29 7.38
N LYS A 126 -10.56 39.45 8.65
CA LYS A 126 -10.74 40.75 9.29
C LYS A 126 -9.69 40.98 10.37
N SER A 127 -9.24 42.22 10.48
CA SER A 127 -8.39 42.68 11.55
C SER A 127 -9.17 42.81 12.87
N PRO A 128 -8.48 42.93 14.02
CA PRO A 128 -9.11 43.27 15.29
C PRO A 128 -9.86 44.61 15.29
N SER A 129 -9.55 45.50 14.33
CA SER A 129 -10.26 46.76 14.13
C SER A 129 -11.48 46.65 13.21
N GLY A 130 -11.79 45.45 12.71
CA GLY A 130 -12.89 45.17 11.79
C GLY A 130 -12.60 45.50 10.32
N GLU A 131 -11.36 45.85 9.98
CA GLU A 131 -10.95 46.11 8.59
C GLU A 131 -10.77 44.79 7.83
N ILE A 132 -11.28 44.71 6.60
CA ILE A 132 -11.11 43.53 5.74
C ILE A 132 -9.72 43.58 5.12
N LEU A 133 -8.85 42.66 5.54
CA LEU A 133 -7.46 42.59 5.06
C LEU A 133 -7.33 41.73 3.82
N TYR A 134 -8.18 40.72 3.68
CA TYR A 134 -8.16 39.80 2.55
C TYR A 134 -9.56 39.29 2.26
N LYS A 135 -9.85 39.14 0.97
CA LYS A 135 -11.09 38.53 0.48
C LYS A 135 -10.78 37.76 -0.80
N LYS A 136 -11.13 36.48 -0.85
CA LYS A 136 -11.02 35.63 -2.04
C LYS A 136 -12.26 34.76 -2.16
N ASP A 137 -12.74 34.60 -3.38
CA ASP A 137 -13.86 33.74 -3.76
C ASP A 137 -13.33 32.69 -4.74
N ALA A 138 -13.17 31.46 -4.27
CA ALA A 138 -12.58 30.35 -5.02
C ALA A 138 -12.82 29.01 -4.30
N ALA A 139 -12.64 27.89 -5.00
CA ALA A 139 -12.59 26.55 -4.42
C ALA A 139 -11.31 26.33 -3.59
N ASP A 140 -10.19 26.91 -4.04
CA ASP A 140 -8.89 26.86 -3.37
C ASP A 140 -8.18 28.22 -3.36
N GLY A 141 -7.28 28.38 -2.39
CA GLY A 141 -6.50 29.60 -2.32
C GLY A 141 -5.45 29.65 -1.23
N ILE A 142 -4.44 30.46 -1.50
CA ILE A 142 -3.30 30.71 -0.64
C ILE A 142 -3.33 32.19 -0.24
N PHE A 143 -3.12 32.47 1.03
CA PHE A 143 -3.07 33.83 1.56
C PHE A 143 -1.85 34.03 2.45
N SER A 144 -1.32 35.24 2.40
CA SER A 144 -0.14 35.68 3.14
C SER A 144 -0.33 37.15 3.46
N ILE A 145 -0.55 37.45 4.74
CA ILE A 145 -0.98 38.78 5.21
C ILE A 145 -0.01 39.23 6.31
N ASP A 146 0.50 40.46 6.17
CA ASP A 146 1.34 41.09 7.17
C ASP A 146 0.48 41.77 8.25
N VAL A 147 0.55 41.26 9.47
CA VAL A 147 -0.20 41.74 10.63
C VAL A 147 0.63 42.76 11.42
N LYS A 148 0.13 44.00 11.46
CA LYS A 148 0.77 45.12 12.17
C LYS A 148 0.43 45.16 13.66
N HIS A 149 -0.82 44.87 14.01
CA HIS A 149 -1.33 45.03 15.38
C HIS A 149 -1.56 43.67 16.04
N PRO A 150 -1.18 43.49 17.30
CA PRO A 150 -1.52 42.30 18.06
C PRO A 150 -3.02 42.34 18.39
N GLY A 151 -3.68 41.18 18.34
CA GLY A 151 -5.12 41.08 18.58
C GLY A 151 -5.73 39.82 18.01
N GLU A 152 -7.05 39.77 18.01
CA GLU A 152 -7.83 38.65 17.51
C GLU A 152 -8.26 38.90 16.06
N TYR A 153 -7.83 38.01 15.17
CA TYR A 153 -8.13 38.05 13.75
C TYR A 153 -9.26 37.08 13.43
N GLU A 154 -10.24 37.53 12.65
CA GLU A 154 -11.41 36.75 12.30
C GLU A 154 -11.31 36.20 10.88
N PHE A 155 -11.52 34.91 10.71
CA PHE A 155 -11.60 34.21 9.44
C PHE A 155 -13.04 33.83 9.19
N HIS A 156 -13.70 34.57 8.30
CA HIS A 156 -15.07 34.33 7.88
C HIS A 156 -15.06 33.48 6.63
N ILE A 157 -15.65 32.29 6.70
CA ILE A 157 -15.79 31.39 5.55
C ILE A 157 -17.27 31.20 5.30
N SER A 158 -17.72 31.60 4.12
CA SER A 158 -19.14 31.55 3.76
C SER A 158 -19.38 30.72 2.50
N ASN A 159 -20.42 29.89 2.56
CA ASN A 159 -20.89 29.12 1.44
C ASN A 159 -21.98 29.92 0.69
N GLY A 160 -21.69 30.29 -0.56
CA GLY A 160 -22.66 30.98 -1.43
C GLY A 160 -23.75 30.07 -1.99
N ASN A 161 -23.55 28.75 -1.92
CA ASN A 161 -24.43 27.77 -2.56
C ASN A 161 -25.74 27.57 -1.81
N TRP A 162 -26.79 27.35 -2.58
CA TRP A 162 -28.16 27.24 -2.06
C TRP A 162 -28.53 25.82 -1.61
N LEU A 163 -27.98 24.79 -2.26
CA LEU A 163 -28.38 23.39 -2.03
C LEU A 163 -27.29 22.51 -1.43
N THR A 164 -26.03 22.76 -1.79
CA THR A 164 -24.91 21.86 -1.51
C THR A 164 -24.11 22.31 -0.29
N PRO A 165 -23.91 21.44 0.72
CA PRO A 165 -22.91 21.68 1.74
C PRO A 165 -21.51 21.52 1.13
N VAL A 166 -20.55 22.29 1.61
CA VAL A 166 -19.18 22.29 1.09
C VAL A 166 -18.22 21.93 2.22
N GLY A 167 -17.46 20.85 2.03
CA GLY A 167 -16.37 20.47 2.93
C GLY A 167 -15.12 21.29 2.63
N VAL A 168 -14.67 22.03 3.63
CA VAL A 168 -13.53 22.96 3.54
C VAL A 168 -12.44 22.50 4.50
N THR A 169 -11.19 22.51 4.01
CA THR A 169 -10.02 22.41 4.88
C THR A 169 -9.27 23.73 4.90
N LEU A 170 -9.10 24.29 6.09
CA LEU A 170 -8.37 25.52 6.35
C LEU A 170 -7.09 25.18 7.13
N ALA A 171 -5.94 25.60 6.62
CA ALA A 171 -4.68 25.53 7.32
C ALA A 171 -4.12 26.94 7.55
N VAL A 172 -3.84 27.29 8.80
CA VAL A 172 -3.33 28.61 9.20
C VAL A 172 -2.08 28.44 10.07
N GLY A 173 -1.08 29.28 9.83
CA GLY A 173 0.14 29.32 10.59
C GLY A 173 0.65 30.75 10.76
N LEU A 174 1.34 30.96 11.88
CA LEU A 174 2.01 32.21 12.22
C LEU A 174 3.50 32.04 11.96
N ASP A 175 4.14 33.04 11.37
CA ASP A 175 5.59 33.02 11.07
C ASP A 175 6.50 33.18 12.30
N THR A 176 5.98 32.91 13.50
CA THR A 176 6.69 33.11 14.77
C THR A 176 7.54 31.93 15.20
N HIS A 177 7.64 30.88 14.37
CA HIS A 177 8.47 29.73 14.68
C HIS A 177 9.95 30.14 14.66
N SER A 178 10.53 30.26 15.85
CA SER A 178 11.96 30.40 16.02
C SER A 178 12.64 29.20 15.37
N VAL A 179 13.54 29.48 14.42
CA VAL A 179 14.49 28.53 13.84
C VAL A 179 14.92 27.53 14.90
N LEU A 180 14.71 26.24 14.61
CA LEU A 180 14.97 25.09 15.47
C LEU A 180 16.22 25.31 16.32
N GLN A 181 16.04 25.42 17.64
CA GLN A 181 17.17 25.44 18.56
C GLN A 181 17.98 24.15 18.39
N SER A 182 19.31 24.24 18.39
CA SER A 182 20.23 23.13 18.16
C SER A 182 20.00 21.91 19.08
N LYS A 183 19.37 22.12 20.24
CA LYS A 183 18.93 21.04 21.15
C LYS A 183 17.88 20.10 20.53
N HIS A 184 17.03 20.58 19.63
CA HIS A 184 16.05 19.74 18.92
C HIS A 184 16.68 18.91 17.79
N LEU A 185 17.85 19.31 17.27
CA LEU A 185 18.58 18.55 16.25
C LEU A 185 19.09 17.21 16.81
N GLN A 186 19.56 17.20 18.06
CA GLN A 186 20.02 15.97 18.70
C GLN A 186 18.89 14.96 18.93
N ASN A 187 17.68 15.42 19.30
CA ASN A 187 16.51 14.56 19.43
C ASN A 187 16.03 14.03 18.06
N THR A 188 16.16 14.85 17.02
CA THR A 188 15.81 14.48 15.63
C THR A 188 16.71 13.36 15.11
N ASN A 189 18.02 13.42 15.34
CA ASN A 189 18.94 12.34 14.95
C ASN A 189 18.60 11.00 15.63
N GLN A 190 18.24 11.03 16.92
CA GLN A 190 17.80 9.82 17.62
C GLN A 190 16.47 9.28 17.08
N ARG A 191 15.53 10.15 16.71
CA ARG A 191 14.27 9.76 16.08
C ARG A 191 14.48 9.20 14.67
N LEU A 192 15.42 9.78 13.91
CA LEU A 192 15.78 9.33 12.58
C LEU A 192 16.44 7.94 12.63
N GLN A 193 17.31 7.70 13.60
CA GLN A 193 17.88 6.37 13.84
C GLN A 193 16.77 5.36 14.18
N LYS A 194 15.87 5.67 15.11
CA LYS A 194 14.73 4.80 15.42
C LYS A 194 13.81 4.55 14.22
N LEU A 195 13.60 5.54 13.37
CA LEU A 195 12.80 5.39 12.16
C LEU A 195 13.51 4.46 11.16
N LYS A 196 14.82 4.65 10.96
CA LYS A 196 15.64 3.77 10.12
C LYS A 196 15.58 2.34 10.63
N ASP A 197 15.80 2.13 11.93
CA ASP A 197 15.73 0.81 12.56
C ASP A 197 14.34 0.18 12.39
N ASN A 198 13.28 0.96 12.53
CA ASN A 198 11.91 0.49 12.32
C ASN A 198 11.64 0.12 10.86
N VAL A 199 12.08 0.93 9.90
CA VAL A 199 11.93 0.64 8.46
C VAL A 199 12.72 -0.61 8.08
N ASP A 200 13.96 -0.73 8.55
CA ASP A 200 14.80 -1.91 8.33
C ASP A 200 14.12 -3.16 8.93
N SER A 201 13.51 -3.03 10.11
CA SER A 201 12.76 -4.13 10.75
C SER A 201 11.50 -4.52 9.97
N VAL A 202 10.79 -3.54 9.40
CA VAL A 202 9.58 -3.77 8.59
C VAL A 202 9.97 -4.45 7.28
N TYR A 203 11.04 -4.00 6.63
CA TYR A 203 11.57 -4.63 5.43
C TYR A 203 11.98 -6.08 5.69
N ALA A 204 12.65 -6.36 6.81
CA ALA A 204 12.99 -7.72 7.22
C ALA A 204 11.75 -8.60 7.41
N GLN A 205 10.68 -8.07 8.03
CA GLN A 205 9.40 -8.77 8.18
C GLN A 205 8.73 -9.05 6.83
N PHE A 206 8.67 -8.06 5.93
CA PHE A 206 8.15 -8.25 4.58
C PHE A 206 8.92 -9.32 3.81
N LYS A 207 10.25 -9.27 3.85
CA LYS A 207 11.13 -10.27 3.22
C LYS A 207 10.86 -11.67 3.78
N HIS A 208 10.72 -11.80 5.10
CA HIS A 208 10.37 -13.07 5.73
C HIS A 208 9.01 -13.62 5.26
N ILE A 209 7.97 -12.78 5.26
CA ILE A 209 6.63 -13.16 4.80
C ILE A 209 6.67 -13.57 3.32
N TRP A 210 7.40 -12.82 2.49
CA TRP A 210 7.54 -13.09 1.07
C TRP A 210 8.16 -14.46 0.80
N ILE A 211 9.27 -14.78 1.47
CA ILE A 211 9.96 -16.08 1.35
C ILE A 211 9.02 -17.23 1.77
N HIS A 212 8.32 -17.05 2.90
CA HIS A 212 7.38 -18.05 3.40
C HIS A 212 6.21 -18.29 2.44
N ASN A 213 5.60 -17.22 1.92
CA ASN A 213 4.48 -17.30 0.98
C ASN A 213 4.91 -17.95 -0.35
N ASN A 214 6.06 -17.53 -0.90
CA ASN A 214 6.58 -18.11 -2.13
C ASN A 214 6.82 -19.63 -1.99
N ARG A 215 7.34 -20.07 -0.83
CA ARG A 215 7.50 -21.50 -0.53
C ARG A 215 6.15 -22.21 -0.47
N GLN A 216 5.14 -21.63 0.19
CA GLN A 216 3.79 -22.22 0.25
C GLN A 216 3.15 -22.32 -1.13
N MET A 217 3.30 -21.31 -1.98
CA MET A 217 2.83 -21.33 -3.36
C MET A 217 3.47 -22.47 -4.17
N GLN A 218 4.77 -22.68 -4.04
CA GLN A 218 5.46 -23.78 -4.72
C GLN A 218 4.97 -25.16 -4.26
N VAL A 219 4.76 -25.34 -2.95
CA VAL A 219 4.21 -26.60 -2.40
C VAL A 219 2.78 -26.83 -2.89
N SER A 220 1.94 -25.79 -2.91
CA SER A 220 0.56 -25.86 -3.42
C SER A 220 0.53 -26.23 -4.91
N ARG A 221 1.36 -25.60 -5.74
CA ARG A 221 1.48 -25.92 -7.17
C ARG A 221 1.88 -27.38 -7.41
N GLN A 222 2.82 -27.90 -6.61
CA GLN A 222 3.23 -29.29 -6.72
C GLN A 222 2.11 -30.26 -6.34
N ALA A 223 1.33 -29.95 -5.28
CA ALA A 223 0.16 -30.74 -4.91
C ALA A 223 -0.93 -30.70 -5.99
N GLN A 224 -1.24 -29.51 -6.52
CA GLN A 224 -2.20 -29.33 -7.61
C GLN A 224 -1.78 -30.08 -8.89
N ARG A 225 -0.49 -30.08 -9.24
CA ARG A 225 0.02 -30.82 -10.40
C ARG A 225 -0.23 -32.32 -10.28
N ASN A 226 0.01 -32.89 -9.09
CA ASN A 226 -0.23 -34.32 -8.87
C ASN A 226 -1.73 -34.64 -8.97
N LEU A 227 -2.61 -33.80 -8.41
CA LEU A 227 -4.06 -33.96 -8.53
C LEU A 227 -4.54 -33.89 -9.98
N LEU A 228 -3.99 -32.97 -10.78
CA LEU A 228 -4.31 -32.83 -12.20
C LEU A 228 -3.93 -34.09 -12.98
N ILE A 229 -2.75 -34.67 -12.73
CA ILE A 229 -2.31 -35.92 -13.37
C ILE A 229 -3.27 -37.08 -13.03
N TYR A 230 -3.67 -37.22 -11.77
CA TYR A 230 -4.64 -38.25 -11.37
C TYR A 230 -6.00 -38.06 -12.06
N ALA A 231 -6.49 -36.83 -12.16
CA ALA A 231 -7.74 -36.53 -12.87
C ALA A 231 -7.66 -36.86 -14.37
N LEU A 232 -6.54 -36.56 -15.02
CA LEU A 232 -6.30 -36.91 -16.43
C LEU A 232 -6.31 -38.43 -16.65
N VAL A 233 -5.62 -39.19 -15.80
CA VAL A 233 -5.60 -40.65 -15.88
C VAL A 233 -7.01 -41.23 -15.71
N GLN A 234 -7.78 -40.73 -14.73
CA GLN A 234 -9.16 -41.18 -14.51
C GLN A 234 -10.06 -40.90 -15.73
N PHE A 235 -9.92 -39.73 -16.35
CA PHE A 235 -10.67 -39.38 -17.56
C PHE A 235 -10.36 -40.33 -18.74
N LEU A 236 -9.09 -40.70 -18.92
CA LEU A 236 -8.68 -41.66 -19.95
C LEU A 236 -9.27 -43.06 -19.72
N VAL A 237 -9.30 -43.53 -18.47
CA VAL A 237 -9.89 -44.84 -18.13
C VAL A 237 -11.39 -44.88 -18.46
N ILE A 238 -12.14 -43.84 -18.07
CA ILE A 238 -13.58 -43.74 -18.34
C ILE A 238 -13.85 -43.66 -19.85
N THR A 239 -13.07 -42.85 -20.57
CA THR A 239 -13.21 -42.69 -22.03
C THR A 239 -12.95 -44.01 -22.75
N THR A 240 -11.91 -44.74 -22.35
CA THR A 240 -11.57 -46.04 -22.96
C THR A 240 -12.65 -47.09 -22.69
N CYS A 241 -13.17 -47.15 -21.45
CA CYS A 241 -14.27 -48.04 -21.09
C CYS A 241 -15.54 -47.73 -21.91
N SER A 242 -15.90 -46.44 -22.03
CA SER A 242 -17.04 -45.98 -22.82
C SER A 242 -16.92 -46.38 -24.31
N LEU A 243 -15.75 -46.17 -24.92
CA LEU A 243 -15.50 -46.58 -26.31
C LEU A 243 -15.58 -48.10 -26.49
N MET A 244 -15.05 -48.87 -25.54
CA MET A 244 -15.11 -50.33 -25.56
C MET A 244 -16.57 -50.83 -25.53
N CYS A 245 -17.42 -50.24 -24.69
CA CYS A 245 -18.86 -50.55 -24.66
C CYS A 245 -19.55 -50.28 -26.00
N ILE A 246 -19.27 -49.15 -26.65
CA ILE A 246 -19.84 -48.81 -27.96
C ILE A 246 -19.41 -49.82 -29.03
N VAL A 247 -18.13 -50.20 -29.07
CA VAL A 247 -17.62 -51.19 -30.03
C VAL A 247 -18.26 -52.56 -29.80
N TYR A 248 -18.40 -52.98 -28.54
CA TYR A 248 -19.04 -54.26 -28.20
C TYR A 248 -20.49 -54.31 -28.70
N VAL A 249 -21.28 -53.27 -28.43
CA VAL A 249 -22.68 -53.19 -28.91
C VAL A 249 -22.74 -53.16 -30.43
N LYS A 250 -21.88 -52.37 -31.11
CA LYS A 250 -21.81 -52.35 -32.57
C LYS A 250 -21.47 -53.73 -33.16
N ARG A 251 -20.51 -54.45 -32.58
CA ARG A 251 -20.17 -55.82 -33.00
C ARG A 251 -21.32 -56.79 -32.79
N LEU A 252 -22.05 -56.66 -31.68
CA LEU A 252 -23.19 -57.53 -31.37
C LEU A 252 -24.36 -57.32 -32.34
N VAL A 253 -24.66 -56.07 -32.71
CA VAL A 253 -25.70 -55.74 -33.71
C VAL A 253 -25.25 -56.15 -35.13
N SER A 254 -24.00 -55.93 -35.50
CA SER A 254 -23.48 -56.26 -36.83
C SER A 254 -23.50 -57.76 -37.12
N ASN A 255 -23.25 -58.61 -36.11
CA ASN A 255 -23.33 -60.06 -36.27
C ASN A 255 -24.77 -60.56 -36.44
N LYS A 256 -25.77 -59.87 -35.90
CA LYS A 256 -27.18 -60.25 -36.08
C LYS A 256 -27.77 -59.87 -37.43
N ARG A 257 -27.11 -59.03 -38.24
CA ARG A 257 -27.61 -58.59 -39.55
C ARG A 257 -27.12 -59.47 -40.73
N MET A 258 -26.31 -60.49 -40.46
CA MET A 258 -25.67 -61.38 -41.46
C MET A 258 -26.19 -62.83 -41.41
N LEU A 259 -27.32 -63.07 -40.75
CA LEU A 259 -28.09 -64.33 -40.76
C LEU A 259 -29.50 -64.02 -41.28
#